data_AF-A0A4Y2MPR7-F1
#
_entry.id   AF-A0A4Y2MPR7-F1
#
_cell.length_a   1.000
_cell.length_b   1.000
_cell.length_c   1.000
_cell.angle_alpha   90.00
_cell.angle_beta   90.00
_cell.angle_gamma   90.00
#
_symmetry.space_group_name_H-M   'P 1'
#
loop_
_entity.id
_entity.type
_entity.pdbx_description
1 polymer ?
#
loop_
_entity_poly.entity_id
_entity_poly.type
_entity_poly.pdbx_seq_one_letter_code
_entity_poly.pdbx_strand_id
1 'polypeptide(L)' 'EGFPGLKDSVVVSQYNEDMDERVILFVQMFPGHSLSDEVKEEIKKTIETHQTYEHVPDIIMEAPDIP' A
#
# COMPACT_ATOMS: atom_id res chain seq x y z
N GLU A 1 5.75 -11.78 6.70
CA GLU A 1 5.55 -12.55 5.45
C GLU A 1 4.85 -11.68 4.43
N GLY A 2 5.11 -11.88 3.14
CA GLY A 2 4.51 -11.08 2.06
C GLY A 2 3.03 -11.44 1.85
N PHE A 3 2.27 -10.49 1.32
CA PHE A 3 0.84 -10.68 1.06
C PHE A 3 0.64 -11.63 -0.14
N PRO A 4 -0.13 -12.74 -0.01
CA PRO A 4 -0.34 -13.67 -1.12
C PRO A 4 -1.07 -12.97 -2.28
N GLY A 5 -0.48 -13.02 -3.48
CA GLY A 5 -1.00 -12.31 -4.65
C GLY A 5 -0.36 -10.95 -4.93
N LEU A 6 0.49 -10.46 -4.03
CA LEU A 6 1.29 -9.26 -4.22
C LEU A 6 2.67 -9.62 -4.78
N LYS A 7 2.98 -9.08 -5.95
CA LYS A 7 4.26 -9.30 -6.65
C LYS A 7 5.35 -8.40 -6.09
N ASP A 8 5.05 -7.12 -5.93
CA ASP A 8 5.99 -6.13 -5.41
C ASP A 8 5.24 -4.95 -4.76
N SER A 9 5.94 -4.15 -3.96
CA SER A 9 5.39 -2.92 -3.41
C SER A 9 6.46 -1.86 -3.16
N VAL A 10 6.07 -0.59 -3.30
CA VAL A 10 6.91 0.55 -2.96
C VAL A 10 6.12 1.56 -2.14
N VAL A 11 6.74 2.06 -1.07
CA VAL A 11 6.18 3.10 -0.23
C VAL A 11 6.86 4.42 -0.57
N VAL A 12 6.07 5.46 -0.75
CA VAL A 12 6.56 6.82 -0.95
C VAL A 12 5.81 7.79 -0.05
N SER A 13 6.52 8.78 0.49
CA SER A 13 5.86 9.94 1.09
C SER A 13 5.58 11.00 0.03
N GLN A 14 4.42 11.63 0.13
CA GLN A 14 3.98 12.69 -0.77
C GLN A 14 3.35 13.81 0.06
N TYR A 15 3.67 15.05 -0.27
CA TYR A 15 2.93 16.20 0.25
C TYR A 15 1.65 16.41 -0.56
N ASN A 16 0.51 16.54 0.11
CA ASN A 16 -0.75 16.94 -0.52
C ASN A 16 -0.75 18.44 -0.89
N GLU A 17 -1.86 18.93 -1.43
CA GLU A 17 -2.01 20.35 -1.81
C GLU A 17 -1.91 21.31 -0.60
N ASP A 18 -2.23 20.82 0.60
CA ASP A 18 -2.17 21.55 1.86
C ASP A 18 -0.78 21.51 2.53
N MET A 19 0.22 20.88 1.89
CA MET A 19 1.56 20.63 2.44
C MET A 19 1.60 19.66 3.64
N ASP A 20 0.57 18.85 3.84
CA ASP A 20 0.62 17.72 4.77
C ASP A 20 1.29 16.51 4.11
N GLU A 21 2.23 15.89 4.83
CA GLU A 21 2.85 14.64 4.41
C GLU A 21 1.84 13.49 4.55
N ARG A 22 1.68 12.70 3.49
CA ARG A 22 0.91 11.46 3.48
C ARG A 22 1.74 10.31 2.93
N VAL A 23 1.41 9.10 3.35
CA VAL A 23 2.09 7.88 2.89
C VAL A 23 1.27 7.21 1.80
N ILE A 24 1.91 6.92 0.66
CA ILE A 24 1.31 6.22 -0.46
C ILE A 24 2.02 4.88 -0.64
N LEU A 25 1.25 3.81 -0.59
CA LEU A 25 1.70 2.46 -0.89
C LEU A 25 1.24 2.08 -2.31
N PHE A 26 2.20 1.92 -3.21
CA PHE A 26 1.97 1.31 -4.50
C PHE A 26 2.20 -0.20 -4.40
N VAL A 27 1.27 -0.97 -4.97
CA VAL A 27 1.35 -2.43 -5.00
C VAL A 27 1.25 -2.92 -6.42
N GLN A 28 2.12 -3.85 -6.80
CA GLN A 28 2.02 -4.59 -8.04
C GLN A 28 1.39 -5.95 -7.72
N MET A 29 0.24 -6.25 -8.31
CA MET A 29 -0.43 -7.54 -8.13
C MET A 29 0.11 -8.58 -9.11
N PHE A 30 0.07 -9.86 -8.74
CA PHE A 30 0.32 -10.94 -9.69
C PHE A 30 -0.80 -11.03 -10.74
N PRO A 31 -0.51 -11.52 -11.96
CA PRO A 31 -1.55 -11.74 -12.97
C PRO A 31 -2.71 -12.59 -12.44
N GLY A 32 -3.94 -12.13 -12.65
CA GLY A 32 -5.15 -12.80 -12.14
C GLY A 32 -5.53 -12.40 -10.71
N HIS A 33 -4.73 -11.56 -10.05
CA HIS A 33 -5.08 -10.89 -8.81
C HIS A 33 -5.37 -9.41 -9.07
N SER A 34 -6.13 -8.79 -8.18
CA SER A 34 -6.47 -7.37 -8.26
C SER A 34 -6.49 -6.78 -6.86
N LEU A 35 -6.22 -5.48 -6.75
CA LEU A 35 -6.31 -4.77 -5.47
C LEU A 35 -7.78 -4.51 -5.11
N SER A 36 -8.44 -5.52 -4.54
CA SER A 36 -9.79 -5.39 -3.98
C SER A 36 -9.78 -4.64 -2.65
N ASP A 37 -10.95 -4.17 -2.22
CA ASP A 37 -11.05 -3.47 -0.94
C ASP A 37 -10.75 -4.40 0.25
N GLU A 38 -11.08 -5.69 0.15
CA GLU A 38 -10.69 -6.71 1.15
C GLU A 38 -9.16 -6.82 1.26
N VAL A 39 -8.44 -6.84 0.12
CA VAL A 39 -6.97 -6.88 0.11
C VAL A 39 -6.39 -5.60 0.72
N LYS A 40 -6.96 -4.43 0.42
CA LYS A 40 -6.53 -3.15 1.01
C LYS A 40 -6.71 -3.14 2.53
N GLU A 41 -7.85 -3.61 3.03
CA GLU A 41 -8.12 -3.67 4.47
C GLU A 41 -7.13 -4.57 5.20
N GLU A 42 -6.85 -5.75 4.64
CA GLU A 42 -5.90 -6.67 5.25
C GLU A 42 -4.45 -6.16 5.20
N ILE A 43 -4.06 -5.48 4.12
CA ILE A 43 -2.76 -4.77 4.05
C ILE A 43 -2.67 -3.73 5.17
N LYS A 44 -3.70 -2.90 5.36
CA LYS A 44 -3.74 -1.88 6.43
C LYS A 44 -3.61 -2.53 7.80
N LYS A 45 -4.43 -3.53 8.12
CA LYS A 45 -4.37 -4.25 9.40
C LYS A 45 -3.00 -4.86 9.66
N THR A 46 -2.38 -5.43 8.63
CA THR A 46 -1.04 -6.02 8.74
C THR A 46 -0.02 -4.94 9.08
N ILE A 47 -0.05 -3.79 8.40
CA ILE A 47 0.88 -2.69 8.70
C ILE A 47 0.63 -2.14 10.10
N GLU A 48 -0.63 -1.92 10.49
CA GLU A 48 -1.01 -1.47 11.85
C GLU A 48 -0.55 -2.42 12.96
N THR A 49 -0.57 -3.73 12.70
CA THR A 49 -0.16 -4.74 13.68
C THR A 49 1.35 -4.79 13.86
N HIS A 50 2.11 -4.46 12.81
CA HIS A 50 3.56 -4.61 12.77
C HIS A 50 4.34 -3.29 12.91
N GLN A 51 3.69 -2.14 12.70
CA GLN A 51 4.29 -0.81 12.69
C GLN A 51 3.45 0.19 13.49
N THR A 52 4.03 1.34 13.84
CA THR A 52 3.29 2.46 14.45
C THR A 52 2.31 3.09 13.44
N TYR A 53 1.20 3.64 13.96
CA TYR A 53 0.09 4.23 13.19
C TYR A 53 0.54 5.24 12.11
N GLU A 54 1.61 5.99 12.36
CA GLU A 54 2.19 6.97 11.42
C GLU A 54 2.75 6.33 10.14
N HIS A 55 2.92 4.99 10.10
CA HIS A 55 3.37 4.25 8.92
C HIS A 55 2.23 3.59 8.15
N VAL A 56 0.98 3.77 8.56
CA VAL A 56 -0.17 3.24 7.83
C VAL A 56 -0.39 4.11 6.60
N PRO A 57 -0.35 3.55 5.38
CA PRO A 57 -0.54 4.33 4.17
C PRO A 57 -1.95 4.92 4.09
N ASP A 58 -2.02 6.23 3.90
CA ASP A 58 -3.25 6.96 3.60
C ASP A 58 -3.89 6.46 2.32
N ILE A 59 -3.06 6.13 1.33
CA ILE A 59 -3.48 5.70 0.00
C ILE A 59 -2.78 4.40 -0.37
N ILE A 60 -3.56 3.42 -0.83
CA ILE A 60 -3.06 2.18 -1.42
C ILE A 60 -3.55 2.11 -2.87
N MET A 61 -2.61 2.01 -3.82
CA MET A 61 -2.92 1.99 -5.26
C MET A 61 -2.25 0.82 -5.95
N GLU A 62 -2.96 0.23 -6.92
CA GLU A 62 -2.40 -0.77 -7.81
C GLU A 62 -1.57 -0.08 -8.89
N ALA A 63 -0.29 -0.45 -8.99
CA ALA A 63 0.63 0.00 -10.01
C ALA A 63 0.81 -1.09 -11.08
N PRO A 64 0.83 -0.75 -12.37
CA PRO A 64 1.08 -1.72 -13.43
C PRO A 64 2.50 -2.31 -13.35
N ASP A 65 3.48 -1.50 -12.93
CA ASP A 65 4.86 -1.91 -12.71
C ASP A 65 5.54 -0.99 -11.69
N ILE A 66 6.51 -1.52 -10.95
CA ILE A 66 7.29 -0.79 -9.95
C ILE A 66 8.75 -0.78 -10.40
N PRO A 67 9.36 0.41 -10.58
CA PRO A 67 10.72 0.57 -11.10
C PRO A 67 11.83 0.32 -10.07
#